data_AF-A0A919D8N4-F1
#
_entry.id   AF-A0A919D8N4-F1
#
_cell.length_a   1.000
_cell.length_b   1.000
_cell.length_c   1.000
_cell.angle_alpha   90.00
_cell.angle_beta   90.00
_cell.angle_gamma   90.00
#
_symmetry.space_group_name_H-M   'P 1'
#
loop_
_entity.id
_entity.type
_entity.pdbx_description
1 polymer ?
#
loop_
_entity_poly.entity_id
_entity_poly.type
_entity_poly.pdbx_seq_one_letter_code
_entity_poly.pdbx_strand_id
1 'polypeptide(L)' 'MIQLIDKDTGTPIGVITPEEHAILVAALEKEGPHDHDYWVDAISLEAIEREHPEAGALVALLRTAIGGREGVEVLCGSDW' A
#
# COMPACT_ATOMS: atom_id res chain seq x y z
N MET A 1 11.45 7.95 2.79
CA MET A 1 11.25 6.54 3.19
C MET A 1 10.06 6.50 4.10
N ILE A 2 9.09 5.65 3.82
CA ILE A 2 7.81 5.57 4.54
C ILE A 2 7.56 4.11 4.88
N GLN A 3 7.29 3.81 6.14
CA GLN A 3 7.03 2.44 6.60
C GLN A 3 5.57 2.07 6.29
N LEU A 4 5.38 0.89 5.71
CA LEU A 4 4.09 0.24 5.59
C LEU A 4 3.93 -0.80 6.69
N ILE A 5 2.79 -0.78 7.36
CA ILE A 5 2.42 -1.76 8.39
C ILE A 5 1.08 -2.37 8.03
N ASP A 6 0.99 -3.68 8.17
CA ASP A 6 -0.28 -4.39 8.14
C ASP A 6 -1.08 -4.01 9.39
N LYS A 7 -2.20 -3.31 9.21
CA LYS A 7 -3.01 -2.75 10.31
C LYS A 7 -3.57 -3.83 11.24
N ASP A 8 -3.95 -4.98 10.69
CA ASP A 8 -4.58 -6.08 11.44
C ASP A 8 -3.59 -6.77 12.38
N THR A 9 -2.36 -6.94 11.91
CA THR A 9 -1.34 -7.76 12.60
C THR A 9 -0.26 -6.92 13.29
N GLY A 10 -0.12 -5.65 12.93
CA GLY A 10 1.01 -4.80 13.32
C GLY A 10 2.35 -5.20 12.68
N THR A 11 2.32 -6.11 11.70
CA THR A 11 3.54 -6.62 11.05
C THR A 11 4.09 -5.58 10.07
N PRO A 12 5.39 -5.26 10.12
CA PRO A 12 6.02 -4.44 9.10
C PRO A 12 5.94 -5.13 7.73
N ILE A 13 5.31 -4.46 6.77
CA ILE A 13 5.25 -4.93 5.37
C ILE A 13 6.57 -4.61 4.67
N GLY A 14 7.01 -3.35 4.78
CA GLY A 14 8.27 -2.88 4.20
C GLY A 14 8.35 -1.36 4.15
N VAL A 15 9.37 -0.85 3.47
CA VAL A 15 9.61 0.59 3.36
C VAL A 15 9.53 0.99 1.89
N ILE A 16 8.79 2.06 1.62
CA ILE A 16 8.59 2.61 0.29
C ILE A 16 9.18 4.01 0.17
N THR A 17 9.43 4.44 -1.07
CA THR A 17 9.85 5.79 -1.39
C THR A 17 8.68 6.79 -1.34
N PRO A 18 8.93 8.10 -1.23
CA PRO A 18 7.87 9.10 -1.36
C PRO A 18 7.14 9.06 -2.71
N GLU A 19 7.82 8.68 -3.79
CA GLU A 19 7.26 8.54 -5.14
C GLU A 19 6.27 7.36 -5.20
N GLU A 20 6.66 6.20 -4.65
CA GLU A 20 5.78 5.04 -4.51
C GLU A 20 4.58 5.33 -3.60
N HIS A 21 4.77 6.13 -2.54
CA HIS A 21 3.65 6.55 -1.70
C HIS A 21 2.68 7.47 -2.45
N ALA A 22 3.19 8.37 -3.30
CA ALA A 22 2.32 9.21 -4.12
C ALA A 22 1.50 8.38 -5.11
N ILE A 23 2.07 7.30 -5.67
CA ILE A 23 1.35 6.34 -6.51
C ILE A 23 0.25 5.65 -5.70
N LEU A 24 0.56 5.19 -4.49
CA LEU A 24 -0.41 4.52 -3.61
C LEU A 24 -1.57 5.45 -3.24
N VAL A 25 -1.29 6.71 -2.90
CA VAL A 25 -2.29 7.75 -2.61
C VAL A 25 -3.14 8.08 -3.83
N ALA A 26 -2.55 8.08 -5.03
CA ALA A 26 -3.26 8.40 -6.27
C ALA A 26 -4.16 7.24 -6.74
N ALA A 27 -3.71 6.00 -6.54
CA ALA A 27 -4.42 4.80 -6.96
C ALA A 27 -5.52 4.37 -5.98
N LEU A 28 -5.42 4.74 -4.71
CA LEU A 28 -6.33 4.32 -3.65
C LEU A 28 -7.11 5.51 -3.11
N GLU A 29 -8.44 5.42 -3.18
CA GLU A 29 -9.30 6.42 -2.56
C GLU A 29 -9.16 6.35 -1.04
N LYS A 30 -8.86 7.49 -0.41
CA LYS A 30 -8.98 7.62 1.05
C LYS A 30 -10.45 7.66 1.43
N GLU A 31 -10.84 6.93 2.47
CA GLU A 31 -12.20 7.04 3.02
C GLU A 31 -12.44 8.42 3.66
N GLY A 32 -11.38 9.11 4.09
CA GLY A 32 -11.42 10.49 4.58
C GLY A 32 -10.07 11.23 4.55
N PRO A 33 -10.10 12.57 4.71
CA PRO A 33 -8.89 13.42 4.64
C PRO A 33 -7.90 13.19 5.79
N HIS A 34 -8.32 12.47 6.83
CA HIS A 34 -7.51 12.15 8.02
C HIS A 34 -7.06 10.69 8.06
N ASP A 35 -7.41 9.88 7.05
CA ASP A 35 -7.04 8.48 7.05
C ASP A 35 -5.58 8.30 6.69
N HIS A 36 -4.94 7.48 7.52
CA HIS A 36 -3.54 7.08 7.43
C HIS A 36 -3.41 5.63 6.96
N ASP A 37 -4.52 5.01 6.59
CA ASP A 37 -4.61 3.66 6.05
C ASP A 37 -5.28 3.64 4.67
N TYR A 38 -5.04 2.52 3.99
CA TYR A 38 -5.68 2.20 2.72
C TYR A 38 -5.99 0.71 2.67
N TRP A 39 -7.17 0.36 2.17
CA TRP A 39 -7.45 -1.00 1.76
C TRP A 39 -6.75 -1.32 0.42
N VAL A 40 -5.99 -2.41 0.40
CA VAL A 40 -5.29 -2.89 -0.80
C VAL A 40 -5.71 -4.31 -1.09
N ASP A 41 -6.23 -4.56 -2.28
CA ASP A 41 -6.55 -5.90 -2.78
C ASP A 41 -5.85 -6.19 -4.11
N ALA A 42 -6.11 -7.38 -4.67
CA ALA A 42 -5.54 -7.79 -5.96
C ALA A 42 -5.93 -6.85 -7.11
N ILE A 43 -7.13 -6.27 -7.09
CA ILE A 43 -7.62 -5.38 -8.16
C ILE A 43 -6.87 -4.05 -8.10
N SER A 44 -6.68 -3.50 -6.90
CA SER A 44 -5.84 -2.32 -6.68
C SER A 44 -4.42 -2.52 -7.21
N LEU A 45 -3.82 -3.69 -6.97
CA LEU A 45 -2.47 -4.00 -7.45
C LEU A 45 -2.40 -4.12 -8.97
N GLU A 46 -3.39 -4.74 -9.61
CA GLU A 46 -3.48 -4.82 -11.08
C GLU A 46 -3.62 -3.42 -11.71
N ALA A 47 -4.39 -2.52 -11.09
CA ALA A 47 -4.52 -1.14 -11.54
C ALA A 47 -3.20 -0.39 -11.45
N ILE A 48 -2.51 -0.47 -10.30
CA ILE A 48 -1.19 0.15 -10.09
C ILE A 48 -0.18 -0.39 -11.11
N GLU A 49 -0.11 -1.72 -11.29
CA GLU A 49 0.84 -2.34 -12.22
C GLU A 49 0.60 -1.92 -13.68
N ARG A 50 -0.67 -1.70 -14.07
CA ARG A 50 -1.04 -1.22 -15.41
C ARG A 50 -0.73 0.25 -15.63
N GLU A 51 -0.98 1.10 -14.63
CA GLU A 51 -0.85 2.56 -14.76
C GLU A 51 0.55 3.07 -14.42
N HIS A 52 1.27 2.33 -13.58
CA HIS A 52 2.60 2.65 -13.07
C HIS A 52 3.55 1.46 -13.19
N PRO A 53 4.02 1.12 -14.41
CA PRO A 53 4.96 0.00 -14.61
C PRO A 53 6.26 0.12 -13.81
N GLU A 54 6.64 1.34 -13.43
CA GLU A 54 7.79 1.65 -12.57
C GLU A 54 7.60 1.22 -11.10
N ALA A 55 6.35 1.03 -10.66
CA ALA A 55 6.00 0.69 -9.27
C ALA A 55 6.11 -0.83 -8.96
N GLY A 56 6.87 -1.59 -9.75
CA GLY A 56 6.96 -3.05 -9.60
C GLY A 56 7.43 -3.50 -8.21
N ALA A 57 8.32 -2.74 -7.56
CA ALA A 57 8.77 -3.03 -6.20
C ALA A 57 7.65 -2.86 -5.16
N LEU A 58 6.90 -1.76 -5.24
CA LEU A 58 5.70 -1.52 -4.43
C LEU A 58 4.66 -2.64 -4.60
N VAL A 59 4.35 -3.00 -5.85
CA VAL A 59 3.37 -4.05 -6.16
C VAL A 59 3.81 -5.39 -5.60
N ALA A 60 5.08 -5.78 -5.77
CA ALA A 60 5.60 -7.04 -5.23
C ALA A 60 5.53 -7.10 -3.69
N LEU A 61 5.82 -5.97 -3.04
CA LEU A 61 5.75 -5.84 -1.58
C LEU A 61 4.32 -6.05 -1.07
N LEU A 62 3.36 -5.30 -1.63
CA LEU A 62 1.96 -5.39 -1.25
C LEU A 62 1.34 -6.74 -1.61
N ARG A 63 1.71 -7.32 -2.76
CA ARG A 63 1.27 -8.67 -3.16
C ARG A 63 1.70 -9.73 -2.14
N THR A 64 2.93 -9.59 -1.62
CA THR A 64 3.43 -10.46 -0.54
C THR A 64 2.65 -10.25 0.76
N ALA A 65 2.32 -9.00 1.09
CA ALA A 65 1.52 -8.67 2.27
C ALA A 65 0.09 -9.25 2.18
N ILE A 66 -0.59 -9.10 1.04
CA ILE A 66 -1.92 -9.70 0.81
C ILE A 66 -1.85 -11.21 1.01
N GLY A 67 -0.85 -11.86 0.40
CA GLY A 67 -0.64 -13.30 0.50
C GLY A 67 -1.87 -14.08 0.02
N GLY A 68 -2.50 -14.84 0.93
CA GLY A 68 -3.71 -15.61 0.66
C GLY A 68 -5.02 -14.94 1.11
N ARG A 69 -4.99 -13.67 1.52
CA ARG A 69 -6.18 -12.91 1.95
C ARG A 69 -6.85 -12.22 0.75
N GLU A 70 -8.07 -11.73 0.96
CA GLU A 70 -8.79 -10.92 -0.04
C GLU A 70 -8.12 -9.55 -0.24
N GLY A 71 -7.51 -9.01 0.82
CA GLY A 71 -6.74 -7.77 0.81
C GLY A 71 -6.12 -7.51 2.17
N VAL A 72 -5.56 -6.32 2.35
CA VAL A 72 -4.93 -5.86 3.58
C VAL A 72 -5.17 -4.37 3.78
N GLU A 73 -5.50 -3.96 4.99
CA GLU A 73 -5.42 -2.55 5.38
C GLU A 73 -3.96 -2.20 5.72
N VAL A 74 -3.42 -1.20 5.04
CA VAL A 74 -2.02 -0.78 5.19
C VAL A 74 -1.95 0.60 5.82
N LEU A 75 -1.31 0.70 6.99
CA LEU A 75 -0.95 1.98 7.61
C LEU A 75 0.29 2.59 6.94
N CYS A 76 0.26 3.89 6.70
CA CYS A 76 1.31 4.64 6.02
C CYS A 76 1.70 5.90 6.82
N GLY A 77 2.91 5.93 7.40
CA GLY A 77 3.36 7.07 8.20
C GLY A 77 4.76 6.90 8.80
N SER A 78 5.37 8.03 9.17
CA SER A 78 6.65 8.09 9.91
C SER A 78 6.49 8.32 11.41
N ASP A 79 5.30 8.71 11.85
CA ASP A 79 4.99 9.08 13.23
C ASP A 79 3.63 8.47 13.59
N TRP A 80 3.65 7.53 14.53
CA TRP A 80 2.48 6.86 15.11
C TRP A 80 2.03 7.60 16.37
#